data_AF-A0A482VAD5-F1
#
_entry.id   AF-A0A482VAD5-F1
#
_cell.length_a   1.000
_cell.length_b   1.000
_cell.length_c   1.000
_cell.angle_alpha   90.00
_cell.angle_beta   90.00
_cell.angle_gamma   90.00
#
_symmetry.space_group_name_H-M   'P 1'
#
loop_
_entity.id
_entity.type
_entity.pdbx_description
1 polymer ?
#
loop_
_entity_poly.entity_id
_entity_poly.type
_entity_poly.pdbx_seq_one_letter_code
_entity_poly.pdbx_strand_id
1 'polypeptide(L)'
;MDNTLKLSDHELNKILQEKFSIPSCKLHIKIENFTLIKKYLQFKKTIDELEILDTDIFVCGLPRSGTTWLSEMVWLISHDLDYENAKNNLLEHNLHSKKSSRCLRL
;
A
#
# COMPACT_ATOMS: atom_id res chain seq x y z
N MET A 1 -7.38 25.45 -15.17
CA MET A 1 -6.04 26.09 -15.19
C MET A 1 -5.11 24.98 -15.57
N ASP A 2 -4.96 24.73 -16.87
CA ASP A 2 -4.46 23.44 -17.35
C ASP A 2 -3.12 23.65 -18.03
N ASN A 3 -2.11 23.98 -17.23
CA ASN A 3 -0.72 23.90 -17.66
C ASN A 3 -0.15 22.56 -17.18
N THR A 4 -0.64 21.48 -17.76
CA THR A 4 -0.02 20.16 -17.59
C THR A 4 1.19 20.12 -18.52
N LEU A 5 2.35 20.51 -18.00
CA LEU A 5 3.64 20.18 -18.63
C LEU A 5 3.74 18.65 -18.67
N LYS A 6 3.26 18.04 -19.76
CA LYS A 6 3.39 16.61 -20.01
C LYS A 6 4.84 16.35 -20.41
N LEU A 7 5.68 16.08 -19.42
CA LEU A 7 7.03 15.56 -19.62
C LEU A 7 6.96 14.31 -20.50
N SER A 8 7.94 14.16 -21.39
CA SER A 8 8.05 12.95 -22.19
C SER A 8 8.40 11.75 -21.30
N ASP A 9 7.95 10.55 -21.68
CA ASP A 9 8.22 9.32 -20.92
C ASP A 9 9.72 9.06 -20.76
N HIS A 10 10.53 9.49 -21.73
CA HIS A 10 11.98 9.42 -21.66
C HIS A 10 12.56 10.29 -20.54
N GLU A 11 12.08 11.53 -20.38
CA GLU A 11 12.54 12.44 -19.33
C GLU A 11 12.12 11.96 -17.93
N LEU A 12 10.90 11.45 -17.79
CA LEU A 12 10.43 10.85 -16.54
C LEU A 12 11.30 9.67 -16.13
N ASN A 13 11.59 8.77 -17.07
CA ASN A 13 12.46 7.62 -16.80
C ASN A 13 13.88 8.05 -16.41
N LYS A 14 14.43 9.10 -17.05
CA LYS A 14 15.73 9.67 -16.69
C LYS A 14 15.73 10.20 -15.24
N ILE A 15 14.74 11.01 -14.88
CA ILE A 15 14.62 11.57 -13.51
C ILE A 15 14.45 10.46 -12.47
N LEU A 16 13.66 9.43 -12.78
CA LEU A 16 13.46 8.28 -11.89
C LEU A 16 14.79 7.56 -11.62
N GLN A 17 15.60 7.34 -12.66
CA GLN A 17 16.90 6.69 -12.50
C GLN A 17 17.90 7.58 -11.74
N GLU A 18 17.92 8.88 -11.98
CA GLU A 18 18.87 9.78 -11.34
C GLU A 18 18.56 10.02 -9.86
N LYS A 19 17.28 10.21 -9.52
CA LYS A 19 16.89 10.64 -8.16
C LYS A 19 16.47 9.52 -7.24
N PHE A 20 16.02 8.39 -7.79
CA PHE A 20 15.41 7.31 -7.01
C PHE A 20 16.14 5.96 -7.13
N SER A 21 17.22 5.87 -7.90
CA SER A 21 18.08 4.68 -7.93
C SER A 21 19.11 4.73 -6.81
N ILE A 22 18.82 4.04 -5.71
CA ILE A 22 19.77 3.72 -4.64
C ILE A 22 20.27 2.29 -4.92
N PRO A 23 21.55 1.92 -4.68
CA PRO A 23 22.10 0.60 -5.02
C PRO A 23 21.31 -0.60 -4.50
N SER A 24 20.52 -0.43 -3.43
CA SER A 24 19.66 -1.47 -2.82
C SER A 24 18.18 -1.38 -3.23
N CYS A 25 17.74 -0.28 -3.83
CA CYS A 25 16.33 -0.02 -4.14
C CYS A 25 16.03 -0.35 -5.59
N LYS A 26 15.27 -1.43 -5.75
CA LYS A 26 14.91 -2.07 -7.01
C LYS A 26 14.06 -1.12 -7.86
N LEU A 27 14.45 -1.04 -9.13
CA LEU A 27 13.78 -0.40 -10.26
C LEU A 27 12.27 -0.15 -10.10
N HIS A 28 11.81 1.00 -10.58
CA HIS A 28 10.40 1.30 -10.72
C HIS A 28 9.86 0.70 -12.02
N ILE A 29 8.57 0.37 -12.06
CA ILE A 29 7.85 -0.05 -13.25
C ILE A 29 6.70 0.92 -13.49
N LYS A 30 6.48 1.29 -14.75
CA LYS A 30 5.31 2.06 -15.17
C LYS A 30 4.21 1.09 -15.57
N ILE A 31 3.07 1.17 -14.91
CA ILE A 31 1.84 0.45 -15.26
C ILE A 31 0.79 1.53 -15.52
N GLU A 32 0.36 1.64 -16.77
CA GLU A 32 -0.54 2.71 -17.23
C GLU A 32 -0.01 4.10 -16.84
N ASN A 33 -0.74 4.80 -15.98
CA ASN A 33 -0.41 6.14 -15.48
C ASN A 33 0.26 6.13 -14.11
N PHE A 34 0.55 4.95 -13.54
CA PHE A 34 1.12 4.79 -12.21
C PHE A 34 2.56 4.25 -12.26
N THR A 35 3.41 4.77 -11.38
CA THR A 35 4.77 4.28 -11.18
C THR A 35 4.82 3.48 -9.88
N LEU A 36 5.04 2.18 -9.99
CA LEU A 36 5.11 1.26 -8.84
C LEU A 36 6.52 0.72 -8.65
N ILE A 37 6.79 0.19 -7.46
CA ILE A 37 8.05 -0.52 -7.18
C ILE A 37 7.99 -1.89 -7.88
N LYS A 38 9.07 -2.34 -8.53
CA LYS A 38 9.12 -3.64 -9.25
C LYS A 38 8.72 -4.85 -8.38
N LYS A 39 8.87 -4.75 -7.06
CA LYS A 39 8.42 -5.77 -6.10
C LYS A 39 6.91 -6.06 -6.21
N TYR A 40 6.10 -5.10 -6.66
CA TYR A 40 4.67 -5.29 -6.92
C TYR A 40 4.40 -6.51 -7.81
N LEU A 41 5.25 -6.80 -8.81
CA LEU A 41 5.07 -7.95 -9.70
C LEU A 41 5.07 -9.29 -8.96
N GLN A 42 5.72 -9.38 -7.79
CA GLN A 42 5.72 -10.59 -6.96
C GLN A 42 4.36 -10.84 -6.31
N PHE A 43 3.58 -9.78 -6.09
CA PHE A 43 2.28 -9.84 -5.41
C PHE A 43 1.10 -9.63 -6.36
N LYS A 44 1.34 -9.20 -7.60
CA LYS A 44 0.30 -8.91 -8.60
C LYS A 44 -0.74 -10.03 -8.68
N LYS A 45 -0.29 -11.27 -8.88
CA LYS A 45 -1.18 -12.43 -8.97
C LYS A 45 -2.04 -12.60 -7.71
N THR A 46 -1.44 -12.49 -6.53
CA THR A 46 -2.14 -12.62 -5.24
C THR A 46 -3.14 -11.48 -5.01
N ILE A 47 -2.86 -10.28 -5.50
CA ILE A 47 -3.77 -9.14 -5.41
C ILE A 47 -4.94 -9.33 -6.39
N ASP A 48 -4.66 -9.73 -7.64
CA ASP A 48 -5.66 -9.95 -8.68
C ASP A 48 -6.63 -11.09 -8.32
N GLU A 49 -6.14 -12.13 -7.60
CA GLU A 49 -6.91 -13.30 -7.16
C GLU A 49 -7.43 -13.16 -5.71
N LEU A 50 -7.39 -11.97 -5.11
CA LEU A 50 -7.81 -11.77 -3.73
C LEU A 50 -9.33 -11.97 -3.60
N GLU A 51 -9.73 -12.98 -2.82
CA GLU A 51 -11.12 -13.17 -2.40
C GLU A 51 -11.52 -12.07 -1.40
N ILE A 52 -12.54 -11.28 -1.78
CA ILE A 52 -13.13 -10.20 -0.99
C ILE A 52 -14.36 -10.73 -0.26
N LEU A 53 -14.46 -10.45 1.03
CA LEU A 53 -15.61 -10.78 1.88
C LEU A 53 -16.43 -9.53 2.18
N ASP A 54 -17.72 -9.71 2.47
CA ASP A 54 -18.62 -8.60 2.82
C ASP A 54 -18.24 -7.89 4.13
N THR A 55 -17.40 -8.52 4.94
CA THR A 55 -16.88 -7.98 6.20
C THR A 55 -15.53 -7.27 6.05
N ASP A 56 -14.90 -7.33 4.88
CA ASP A 56 -13.55 -6.77 4.70
C ASP A 56 -13.59 -5.23 4.69
N ILE A 57 -12.70 -4.61 5.46
CA ILE A 57 -12.50 -3.15 5.46
C ILE A 57 -11.15 -2.79 4.83
N PHE A 58 -11.17 -1.98 3.77
CA PHE A 58 -9.97 -1.53 3.08
C PHE A 58 -9.58 -0.10 3.47
N VAL A 59 -8.38 0.07 3.99
CA VAL A 59 -7.76 1.39 4.22
C VAL A 59 -6.77 1.68 3.10
N CYS A 60 -7.13 2.58 2.18
CA CYS A 60 -6.29 2.94 1.03
C CYS A 60 -5.85 4.40 1.09
N GLY A 61 -4.60 4.67 0.73
CA GLY A 61 -4.06 6.03 0.69
C GLY A 61 -2.70 6.09 0.03
N LEU A 62 -2.25 7.29 -0.33
CA LEU A 62 -0.88 7.50 -0.80
C LEU A 62 0.10 7.31 0.37
N PRO A 63 1.35 6.89 0.10
CA PRO A 63 2.35 6.79 1.16
C PRO A 63 2.45 8.10 1.95
N ARG A 64 2.46 8.00 3.28
CA ARG A 64 2.51 9.14 4.22
C ARG A 64 1.25 10.02 4.27
N SER A 65 0.09 9.54 3.80
CA SER A 65 -1.19 10.26 3.93
C SER A 65 -1.95 10.01 5.25
N GLY A 66 -1.30 9.43 6.26
CA GLY A 66 -1.94 9.14 7.56
C GLY A 66 -2.67 7.79 7.65
N THR A 67 -2.41 6.85 6.74
CA THR A 67 -3.05 5.51 6.74
C THR A 67 -2.83 4.74 8.04
N THR A 68 -1.68 4.88 8.70
CA THR A 68 -1.41 4.25 10.01
C THR A 68 -2.41 4.70 11.08
N TRP A 69 -2.70 6.00 11.16
CA TRP A 69 -3.65 6.53 12.13
C TRP A 69 -5.07 6.09 11.80
N LEU A 70 -5.43 6.09 10.51
CA LEU A 70 -6.74 5.66 10.07
C LEU A 70 -6.98 4.17 10.34
N SER A 71 -5.99 3.31 10.12
CA SER A 71 -6.09 1.88 10.41
C SER A 71 -6.36 1.61 11.90
N GLU A 72 -5.72 2.32 12.82
CA GLU A 72 -6.00 2.22 14.26
C GLU A 72 -7.42 2.66 14.63
N MET A 73 -7.88 3.78 14.06
CA MET A 73 -9.23 4.28 14.30
C MET A 73 -10.28 3.30 13.81
N VAL A 74 -10.09 2.72 12.62
CA VAL A 74 -10.98 1.70 12.06
C VAL A 74 -10.98 0.45 12.94
N TRP A 75 -9.82 -0.02 13.37
CA TRP A 75 -9.70 -1.19 14.24
C TRP A 75 -10.48 -0.99 15.54
N LEU A 76 -10.31 0.15 16.22
CA LEU A 76 -11.02 0.48 17.46
C LEU A 76 -12.54 0.52 17.26
N ILE A 77 -13.02 1.17 16.18
CA ILE A 77 -14.46 1.24 15.90
C ILE A 77 -15.04 -0.16 15.65
N SER A 78 -14.29 -1.04 14.96
CA SER A 78 -14.72 -2.40 14.67
C SER A 78 -14.68 -3.34 15.89
N HIS A 79 -13.97 -2.96 16.96
CA HIS A 79 -13.77 -3.77 18.17
C HIS A 79 -14.33 -3.08 19.42
N ASP A 80 -15.44 -2.33 19.28
CA ASP A 80 -16.16 -1.69 20.38
C ASP A 80 -15.27 -0.83 21.31
N LEU A 81 -14.26 -0.16 20.72
CA LEU A 81 -13.29 0.68 21.42
C LEU A 81 -12.43 -0.07 22.46
N ASP A 82 -12.00 -1.30 22.14
CA ASP A 82 -11.10 -2.09 22.99
C ASP A 82 -9.65 -1.55 22.99
N TYR A 83 -9.38 -0.59 23.88
CA TYR A 83 -8.05 0.02 24.03
C TYR A 83 -6.99 -0.92 24.62
N GLU A 84 -7.37 -1.99 25.32
CA GLU A 84 -6.39 -2.90 25.91
C GLU A 84 -5.77 -3.78 24.85
N ASN A 85 -6.59 -4.32 23.95
CA ASN A 85 -6.09 -5.04 22.80
C ASN A 85 -5.39 -4.10 21.81
N ALA A 86 -5.90 -2.89 21.56
CA ALA A 86 -5.27 -1.93 20.63
C ALA A 86 -3.80 -1.60 20.95
N LYS A 87 -3.33 -1.80 22.18
CA LYS A 87 -1.92 -1.59 22.56
C LYS A 87 -0.93 -2.58 21.94
N ASN A 88 -1.38 -3.75 21.47
CA ASN A 88 -0.48 -4.67 20.76
C ASN A 88 -0.05 -4.09 19.41
N ASN A 89 0.99 -4.66 18.80
CA ASN A 89 1.54 -4.07 17.58
C ASN A 89 0.50 -4.10 16.45
N LEU A 90 0.36 -2.99 15.71
CA LEU A 90 -0.45 -2.91 14.49
C LEU A 90 -0.25 -4.10 13.55
N LEU A 91 1.00 -4.53 13.38
CA LEU A 91 1.32 -5.65 12.50
C LEU A 91 0.75 -6.97 13.02
N GLU A 92 0.57 -7.12 14.33
CA GLU A 92 0.00 -8.31 14.94
C GLU A 92 -1.53 -8.31 14.84
N HIS A 93 -2.18 -7.14 14.99
CA HIS A 93 -3.63 -6.97 14.85
C HIS A 93 -4.13 -7.21 13.43
N ASN A 94 -3.43 -6.67 12.44
CA ASN A 94 -3.78 -6.82 11.03
C ASN A 94 -3.46 -8.22 10.45
N LEU A 95 -2.88 -9.11 11.28
CA LEU A 95 -2.55 -10.49 10.94
C LEU A 95 -3.46 -11.45 11.69
N HIS A 96 -4.77 -11.23 11.66
CA HIS A 96 -5.74 -12.19 12.18
C HIS A 96 -5.91 -13.41 11.25
N SER A 97 -4.81 -14.03 10.85
CA SER A 97 -4.66 -15.47 10.59
C SER A 97 -3.24 -15.72 10.11
N LYS A 98 -2.46 -16.50 10.86
CA LYS A 98 -1.25 -17.18 10.36
C LYS A 98 -1.62 -18.23 9.31
N LYS A 99 -2.22 -17.83 8.18
CA LYS A 99 -2.31 -18.58 6.94
C LYS A 99 -2.40 -17.58 5.78
N SER A 100 -1.36 -17.58 4.96
CA SER A 100 -1.26 -16.86 3.69
C SER A 100 -0.90 -15.38 3.81
N SER A 101 0.26 -15.08 3.24
CA SER A 101 0.80 -13.76 2.95
C SER A 101 -0.25 -12.88 2.26
N ARG A 102 -1.03 -12.10 3.00
CA ARG A 102 -2.02 -11.19 2.40
C ARG A 102 -2.04 -9.86 3.12
N CYS A 103 -2.38 -8.86 2.31
CA CYS A 103 -2.63 -7.47 2.65
C CYS A 103 -3.41 -7.35 3.97
N LEU A 104 -3.15 -6.28 4.73
CA LEU A 104 -3.76 -5.97 6.02
C LEU A 104 -5.29 -6.18 5.93
N ARG A 105 -5.77 -7.27 6.51
CA ARG A 105 -7.20 -7.51 6.74
C ARG A 105 -7.46 -7.03 8.16
N LEU A 106 -8.27 -5.98 8.28
CA LEU A 106 -8.86 -5.56 9.54
C LEU A 106 -10.17 -6.32 9.74
#